data_AF-A0AAV6PIK3-F1
#
_entry.id   AF-A0AAV6PIK3-F1
#
_cell.length_a   1.000
_cell.length_b   1.000
_cell.length_c   1.000
_cell.angle_alpha   90.00
_cell.angle_beta   90.00
_cell.angle_gamma   90.00
#
_symmetry.space_group_name_H-M   'P 1'
#
loop_
_entity.id
_entity.type
_entity.pdbx_description
1 polymer ?
#
loop_
_entity_poly.entity_id
_entity_poly.type
_entity_poly.pdbx_seq_one_letter_code
_entity_poly.pdbx_strand_id
1 'polypeptide(L)'
;MPELHKDMRKAPARDPRTRYRFFGYLAAYLLCIYGHRSGVLTKIKVKEVKDALGDERAGYLVNVMEHKTVRKFGMAQIYLTSEEYGWCTEWLRFRQRAVPTNHYFFSALGRGEAKDLVKYFRKAWKEMGLRGSPTLMDIRSAVATYNFESNDSEVRQHVATFMCRDVRTQERF
;
A
#
# COMPACT_ATOMS: atom_id res chain seq x y z
N MET A 1 -2.20 9.62 -9.95
CA MET A 1 -0.96 9.99 -9.22
C MET A 1 -0.12 11.10 -9.87
N PRO A 2 -0.03 11.26 -11.21
CA PRO A 2 0.87 12.25 -11.83
C PRO A 2 0.74 13.69 -11.34
N GLU A 3 -0.49 14.20 -11.12
CA GLU A 3 -0.70 15.56 -10.59
C GLU A 3 -0.13 15.74 -9.17
N LEU A 4 -0.20 14.69 -8.35
CA LEU A 4 0.34 14.74 -6.99
C LEU A 4 1.88 14.76 -7.00
N HIS A 5 2.52 14.12 -7.98
CA HIS A 5 3.96 14.22 -8.17
C HIS A 5 4.38 15.63 -8.61
N LYS A 6 3.58 16.28 -9.46
CA LYS A 6 3.81 17.70 -9.82
C LYS A 6 3.76 18.59 -8.58
N ASP A 7 2.78 18.38 -7.70
CA ASP A 7 2.66 19.10 -6.43
C ASP A 7 3.87 18.83 -5.52
N MET A 8 4.27 17.57 -5.36
CA MET A 8 5.41 17.16 -4.51
C MET A 8 6.75 17.70 -5.01
N ARG A 9 6.93 17.83 -6.32
CA ARG A 9 8.13 18.41 -6.92
C ARG A 9 8.30 19.88 -6.55
N LYS A 10 7.20 20.63 -6.55
CA LYS A 10 7.13 22.05 -6.19
C LYS A 10 7.16 22.28 -4.67
N ALA A 11 6.71 21.33 -3.88
CA ALA A 11 6.64 21.44 -2.44
C ALA A 11 8.03 21.45 -1.77
N PRO A 12 8.17 22.08 -0.59
CA PRO A 12 9.36 21.93 0.26
C PRO A 12 9.61 20.46 0.61
N ALA A 13 10.87 20.06 0.73
CA ALA A 13 11.27 18.66 0.96
C ALA A 13 10.62 18.00 2.20
N ARG A 14 10.32 18.81 3.23
CA ARG A 14 9.69 18.36 4.48
C ARG A 14 8.20 18.65 4.55
N ASP A 15 7.54 19.00 3.44
CA ASP A 15 6.10 19.29 3.45
C ASP A 15 5.31 18.04 3.86
N PRO A 16 4.68 18.04 5.06
CA PRO A 16 3.86 16.91 5.48
C PRO A 16 2.58 16.81 4.64
N ARG A 17 2.07 17.90 4.07
CA ARG A 17 0.76 17.93 3.40
C ARG A 17 0.78 17.08 2.15
N THR A 18 1.67 17.37 1.20
CA THR A 18 1.78 16.62 -0.07
C THR A 18 2.20 15.17 0.17
N ARG A 19 3.13 14.93 1.11
CA ARG A 19 3.54 13.59 1.54
C ARG A 19 2.38 12.73 2.04
N TYR A 20 1.63 13.25 3.01
CA TYR A 20 0.54 12.48 3.62
C TYR A 20 -0.64 12.33 2.67
N ARG A 21 -0.85 13.29 1.77
CA ARG A 21 -1.79 13.15 0.66
C ARG A 21 -1.37 11.98 -0.25
N PHE A 22 -0.10 11.91 -0.65
CA PHE A 22 0.43 10.79 -1.45
C PHE A 22 0.25 9.45 -0.75
N PHE A 23 0.56 9.39 0.55
CA PHE A 23 0.34 8.17 1.33
C PHE A 23 -1.13 7.75 1.37
N GLY A 24 -2.04 8.70 1.51
CA GLY A 24 -3.47 8.43 1.50
C GLY A 24 -3.96 7.82 0.19
N TYR A 25 -3.60 8.44 -0.93
CA TYR A 25 -4.00 7.94 -2.26
C TYR A 25 -3.35 6.59 -2.59
N LEU A 26 -2.06 6.41 -2.28
CA LEU A 26 -1.37 5.15 -2.56
C LEU A 26 -1.90 4.02 -1.67
N ALA A 27 -2.17 4.29 -0.39
CA ALA A 27 -2.79 3.31 0.49
C ALA A 27 -4.19 2.93 0.01
N ALA A 28 -5.01 3.90 -0.43
CA ALA A 28 -6.32 3.62 -1.00
C ALA A 28 -6.21 2.70 -2.23
N TYR A 29 -5.31 3.03 -3.16
CA TYR A 29 -5.05 2.23 -4.36
C TYR A 29 -4.68 0.79 -4.02
N LEU A 30 -3.62 0.61 -3.21
CA LEU A 30 -3.11 -0.72 -2.86
C LEU A 30 -4.14 -1.56 -2.07
N LEU A 31 -4.93 -0.93 -1.20
CA LEU A 31 -5.96 -1.64 -0.44
C LEU A 31 -7.13 -2.07 -1.32
N CYS A 32 -7.56 -1.24 -2.26
CA CYS A 32 -8.67 -1.59 -3.15
C CYS A 32 -8.32 -2.72 -4.12
N ILE A 33 -7.04 -2.85 -4.52
CA ILE A 33 -6.61 -3.91 -5.45
C ILE A 33 -6.28 -5.20 -4.69
N TYR A 34 -5.53 -5.10 -3.60
CA TYR A 34 -4.95 -6.29 -2.95
C TYR A 34 -5.60 -6.64 -1.62
N GLY A 35 -6.36 -5.73 -1.01
CA GLY A 35 -6.98 -5.95 0.28
C GLY A 35 -5.98 -6.21 1.41
N HIS A 36 -4.69 -5.87 1.27
CA HIS A 36 -3.65 -6.18 2.26
C HIS A 36 -3.97 -5.64 3.67
N ARG A 37 -3.48 -6.33 4.71
CA ARG A 37 -3.62 -5.80 6.09
C ARG A 37 -2.82 -4.51 6.21
N SER A 38 -3.31 -3.57 7.03
CA SER A 38 -2.61 -2.31 7.31
C SER A 38 -1.16 -2.51 7.75
N GLY A 39 -0.90 -3.53 8.57
CA GLY A 39 0.45 -3.87 9.05
C GLY A 39 1.40 -4.41 7.98
N VAL A 40 0.92 -4.82 6.80
CA VAL A 40 1.78 -5.06 5.62
C VAL A 40 2.21 -3.71 5.07
N LEU A 41 1.25 -2.82 4.79
CA LEU A 41 1.53 -1.50 4.20
C LEU A 41 2.44 -0.64 5.07
N THR A 42 2.18 -0.52 6.37
CA THR A 42 2.99 0.33 7.25
C THR A 42 4.42 -0.16 7.43
N LYS A 43 4.66 -1.45 7.17
CA LYS A 43 5.97 -2.09 7.33
C LYS A 43 6.77 -2.25 6.04
N ILE A 44 6.23 -1.84 4.89
CA ILE A 44 7.00 -1.78 3.64
C ILE A 44 8.26 -0.96 3.87
N LYS A 45 9.41 -1.55 3.56
CA LYS A 45 10.72 -0.91 3.65
C LYS A 45 11.12 -0.31 2.31
N VAL A 46 11.90 0.76 2.37
CA VAL A 46 12.54 1.37 1.19
C VAL A 46 13.38 0.35 0.44
N LYS A 47 14.09 -0.53 1.18
CA LYS A 47 14.89 -1.60 0.58
C LYS A 47 14.02 -2.56 -0.24
N GLU A 48 12.88 -3.00 0.28
CA GLU A 48 11.97 -3.92 -0.42
C GLU A 48 11.40 -3.31 -1.70
N VAL A 49 11.17 -1.99 -1.73
CA VAL A 49 10.76 -1.28 -2.95
C VAL A 49 11.91 -1.14 -3.94
N LYS A 50 13.14 -0.85 -3.47
CA LYS A 50 14.32 -0.74 -4.35
C LYS A 50 14.74 -2.10 -4.95
N ASP A 51 14.59 -3.16 -4.17
CA ASP A 51 14.96 -4.52 -4.54
C ASP A 51 13.76 -5.30 -5.13
N ALA A 52 12.75 -4.58 -5.62
CA ALA A 52 11.57 -5.19 -6.25
C ALA A 52 11.98 -6.05 -7.45
N LEU A 53 11.40 -7.24 -7.56
CA LEU A 53 11.71 -8.19 -8.63
C LEU A 53 10.89 -7.88 -9.88
N GLY A 54 11.50 -7.97 -11.06
CA GLY A 54 10.81 -7.76 -12.34
C GLY A 54 11.35 -6.57 -13.11
N ASP A 55 10.58 -6.12 -14.10
CA ASP A 55 11.00 -5.09 -15.06
C ASP A 55 9.80 -4.34 -15.65
N GLU A 56 10.05 -3.40 -16.55
CA GLU A 56 9.02 -2.56 -17.18
C GLU A 56 7.99 -3.36 -17.99
N ARG A 57 8.33 -4.57 -18.47
CA ARG A 57 7.43 -5.42 -19.26
C ARG A 57 6.56 -6.30 -18.37
N ALA A 58 7.15 -6.93 -17.35
CA ALA A 58 6.45 -7.84 -16.46
C ALA A 58 5.73 -7.11 -15.30
N GLY A 59 6.17 -5.90 -14.97
CA GLY A 59 5.86 -5.22 -13.72
C GLY A 59 6.83 -5.63 -12.61
N TYR A 60 6.61 -5.08 -11.43
CA TYR A 60 7.50 -5.17 -10.28
C TYR A 60 6.79 -5.83 -9.09
N LEU A 61 7.50 -6.71 -8.39
CA LEU A 61 7.01 -7.43 -7.23
C LEU A 61 7.79 -7.01 -5.99
N VAL A 62 7.10 -6.31 -5.09
CA VAL A 62 7.63 -5.91 -3.78
C VAL A 62 7.31 -7.01 -2.76
N ASN A 63 8.35 -7.62 -2.20
CA ASN A 63 8.22 -8.65 -1.16
C ASN A 63 8.37 -8.03 0.23
N VAL A 64 7.30 -8.02 1.00
CA VAL A 64 7.24 -7.47 2.35
C VAL A 64 7.48 -8.59 3.37
N MET A 65 8.62 -8.53 4.06
CA MET A 65 9.08 -9.60 4.95
C MET A 65 8.65 -9.42 6.41
N GLU A 66 8.37 -8.19 6.82
CA GLU A 66 8.01 -7.91 8.21
C GLU A 66 6.51 -7.70 8.36
N HIS A 67 5.75 -8.77 8.62
CA HIS A 67 4.34 -8.67 9.00
C HIS A 67 3.93 -9.77 9.98
N LYS A 68 2.81 -9.55 10.68
CA LYS A 68 2.33 -10.42 11.80
C LYS A 68 2.26 -11.91 11.44
N THR A 69 2.01 -12.22 10.18
CA THR A 69 1.72 -13.59 9.74
C THR A 69 2.77 -14.16 8.80
N VAL A 70 3.95 -13.54 8.70
CA VAL A 70 5.03 -13.98 7.80
C VAL A 70 5.45 -15.42 8.06
N ARG A 71 5.50 -15.82 9.34
CA ARG A 71 5.84 -17.20 9.73
C ARG A 71 4.85 -18.25 9.23
N LYS A 72 3.58 -17.87 9.00
CA LYS A 72 2.51 -18.78 8.58
C LYS A 72 2.29 -18.77 7.07
N PHE A 73 2.38 -17.61 6.43
CA PHE A 73 2.00 -17.43 5.01
C PHE A 73 3.16 -17.01 4.11
N GLY A 74 4.39 -16.94 4.64
CA GLY A 74 5.52 -16.38 3.91
C GLY A 74 5.40 -14.86 3.75
N MET A 75 6.20 -14.32 2.84
CA MET A 75 6.22 -12.89 2.51
C MET A 75 4.89 -12.42 1.90
N ALA A 76 4.48 -11.21 2.23
CA ALA A 76 3.37 -10.56 1.52
C ALA A 76 3.90 -9.93 0.23
N GLN A 77 3.22 -10.19 -0.88
CA GLN A 77 3.64 -9.67 -2.18
C GLN A 77 2.76 -8.49 -2.58
N ILE A 78 3.35 -7.47 -3.20
CA ILE A 78 2.63 -6.36 -3.81
C ILE A 78 3.14 -6.24 -5.24
N TYR A 79 2.27 -6.54 -6.19
CA TYR A 79 2.54 -6.30 -7.59
C TYR A 79 2.38 -4.80 -7.88
N LEU A 80 3.18 -4.27 -8.79
CA LEU A 80 3.09 -2.91 -9.28
C LEU A 80 3.33 -2.93 -10.78
N THR A 81 2.48 -2.28 -11.56
CA THR A 81 2.79 -1.99 -12.96
C THR A 81 4.03 -1.09 -13.07
N SER A 82 4.62 -0.96 -14.26
CA SER A 82 5.75 -0.04 -14.47
C SER A 82 5.40 1.39 -14.07
N GLU A 83 4.17 1.84 -14.32
CA GLU A 83 3.70 3.17 -13.94
C GLU A 83 3.60 3.32 -12.40
N GLU A 84 3.00 2.34 -11.73
CA GLU A 84 2.86 2.32 -10.26
C GLU A 84 4.18 2.18 -9.53
N TYR A 85 5.15 1.50 -10.12
CA TYR A 85 6.52 1.48 -9.62
C TYR A 85 7.21 2.83 -9.79
N GLY A 86 6.95 3.53 -10.91
CA GLY A 86 7.32 4.93 -11.15
C GLY A 86 6.82 5.87 -10.05
N TRP A 87 5.51 5.80 -9.75
CA TRP A 87 4.91 5.90 -8.41
C TRP A 87 5.86 6.06 -7.23
N CYS A 88 6.29 4.88 -6.79
CA CYS A 88 7.08 4.65 -5.60
C CYS A 88 8.50 5.21 -5.73
N THR A 89 9.16 5.00 -6.87
CA THR A 89 10.54 5.43 -7.08
C THR A 89 10.68 6.95 -7.13
N GLU A 90 9.73 7.66 -7.73
CA GLU A 90 9.72 9.13 -7.75
C GLU A 90 9.48 9.69 -6.34
N TRP A 91 8.59 9.09 -5.54
CA TRP A 91 8.49 9.41 -4.11
C TRP A 91 9.82 9.21 -3.38
N LEU A 92 10.51 8.08 -3.62
CA LEU A 92 11.81 7.82 -3.01
C LEU A 92 12.87 8.87 -3.39
N ARG A 93 12.81 9.45 -4.59
CA ARG A 93 13.67 10.58 -4.99
C ARG A 93 13.29 11.86 -4.24
N PHE A 94 12.00 12.17 -4.12
CA PHE A 94 11.57 13.37 -3.39
C PHE A 94 11.93 13.32 -1.91
N ARG A 95 11.79 12.17 -1.25
CA ARG A 95 12.09 12.06 0.18
C ARG A 95 13.59 12.15 0.50
N GLN A 96 14.50 11.87 -0.46
CA GLN A 96 15.95 12.04 -0.26
C GLN A 96 16.34 13.50 0.00
N ARG A 97 15.52 14.46 -0.45
CA ARG A 97 15.72 15.89 -0.17
C ARG A 97 15.48 16.24 1.30
N ALA A 98 14.92 15.33 2.11
CA ALA A 98 14.59 15.56 3.51
C ALA A 98 15.61 14.88 4.45
N VAL A 99 16.09 15.61 5.46
CA VAL A 99 16.87 15.04 6.58
C VAL A 99 16.03 15.12 7.86
N PRO A 100 15.90 14.04 8.67
CA PRO A 100 16.39 12.66 8.48
C PRO A 100 15.39 11.70 7.81
N THR A 101 15.89 10.71 7.06
CA THR A 101 15.12 9.61 6.46
C THR A 101 15.18 8.33 7.29
N ASN A 102 14.08 7.61 7.43
CA ASN A 102 14.07 6.25 8.02
C ASN A 102 13.91 5.17 6.93
N HIS A 103 13.98 3.89 7.33
CA HIS A 103 13.92 2.75 6.41
C HIS A 103 12.51 2.38 5.94
N TYR A 104 11.44 2.95 6.51
CA TYR A 104 10.07 2.70 6.07
C TYR A 104 9.73 3.51 4.82
N PHE A 105 9.01 2.89 3.90
CA PHE A 105 8.48 3.57 2.71
C PHE A 105 7.39 4.57 3.10
N PHE A 106 6.39 4.12 3.86
CA PHE A 106 5.41 4.96 4.55
C PHE A 106 6.01 5.46 5.87
N SER A 107 6.65 6.63 5.84
CA SER A 107 7.39 7.17 6.98
C SER A 107 6.77 8.42 7.60
N ALA A 108 6.63 8.47 8.92
CA ALA A 108 6.40 9.71 9.65
C ALA A 108 7.72 10.49 9.74
N LEU A 109 7.77 11.73 9.24
CA LEU A 109 8.93 12.67 9.15
C LEU A 109 10.09 12.39 10.15
N GLY A 110 10.92 11.38 9.88
CA GLY A 110 12.07 10.99 10.71
C GLY A 110 11.78 10.19 11.99
N ARG A 111 10.52 9.88 12.34
CA ARG A 111 10.14 9.25 13.62
C ARG A 111 9.82 7.75 13.56
N GLY A 112 9.64 7.17 12.37
CA GLY A 112 9.38 5.74 12.19
C GLY A 112 8.32 5.45 11.12
N GLU A 113 7.62 4.32 11.25
CA GLU A 113 6.48 3.95 10.41
C GLU A 113 5.36 4.99 10.49
N ALA A 114 4.57 5.11 9.42
CA ALA A 114 3.39 5.97 9.38
C ALA A 114 2.21 5.33 10.12
N LYS A 115 2.20 5.42 11.47
CA LYS A 115 1.10 4.90 12.31
C LYS A 115 -0.28 5.48 11.95
N ASP A 116 -0.31 6.71 11.45
CA ASP A 116 -1.54 7.42 11.05
C ASP A 116 -1.99 7.14 9.61
N LEU A 117 -1.56 6.03 9.00
CA LEU A 117 -1.91 5.74 7.60
C LEU A 117 -3.42 5.75 7.33
N VAL A 118 -4.24 5.31 8.30
CA VAL A 118 -5.71 5.36 8.20
C VAL A 118 -6.25 6.79 8.11
N LYS A 119 -5.62 7.75 8.80
CA LYS A 119 -6.00 9.17 8.74
C LYS A 119 -5.71 9.73 7.34
N TYR A 120 -4.57 9.36 6.77
CA TYR A 120 -4.17 9.78 5.43
C TYR A 120 -5.08 9.18 4.37
N PHE A 121 -5.39 7.89 4.48
CA PHE A 121 -6.37 7.20 3.65
C PHE A 121 -7.74 7.89 3.67
N ARG A 122 -8.31 8.15 4.85
CA ARG A 122 -9.62 8.82 4.98
C ARG A 122 -9.62 10.22 4.41
N LYS A 123 -8.50 10.93 4.51
CA LYS A 123 -8.36 12.25 3.88
C LYS A 123 -8.41 12.13 2.36
N ALA A 124 -7.67 11.19 1.77
CA ALA A 124 -7.75 10.91 0.33
C ALA A 124 -9.16 10.45 -0.10
N TRP A 125 -9.80 9.59 0.69
CA TRP A 125 -11.19 9.15 0.47
C TRP A 125 -12.16 10.33 0.35
N LYS A 126 -12.08 11.28 1.30
CA LYS A 126 -12.87 12.50 1.26
C LYS A 126 -12.52 13.40 0.07
N GLU A 127 -11.24 13.55 -0.24
CA GLU A 127 -10.79 14.36 -1.39
C GLU A 127 -11.23 13.76 -2.74
N MET A 128 -11.46 12.44 -2.81
CA MET A 128 -12.07 11.78 -3.97
C MET A 128 -13.60 11.99 -4.06
N GLY A 129 -14.22 12.68 -3.09
CA GLY A 129 -15.67 12.88 -3.05
C GLY A 129 -16.47 11.64 -2.62
N LEU A 130 -15.80 10.61 -2.11
CA LEU A 130 -16.44 9.38 -1.67
C LEU A 130 -17.10 9.59 -0.30
N ARG A 131 -18.30 9.04 -0.14
CA ARG A 131 -19.09 9.16 1.09
C ARG A 131 -18.52 8.29 2.21
N GLY A 132 -18.83 8.67 3.45
CA GLY A 132 -18.44 7.92 4.65
C GLY A 132 -16.98 8.12 5.06
N SER A 133 -16.51 7.29 5.99
CA SER A 133 -15.16 7.34 6.55
C SER A 133 -14.64 5.93 6.84
N PRO A 134 -14.49 5.07 5.82
CA PRO A 134 -14.12 3.68 6.01
C PRO A 134 -12.80 3.53 6.75
N THR A 135 -12.66 2.41 7.46
CA THR A 135 -11.39 1.91 7.98
C THR A 135 -10.65 1.13 6.89
N LEU A 136 -9.37 0.84 7.10
CA LEU A 136 -8.63 -0.06 6.20
C LEU A 136 -9.17 -1.51 6.27
N MET A 137 -9.81 -1.87 7.39
CA MET A 137 -10.47 -3.17 7.55
C MET A 137 -11.75 -3.24 6.73
N ASP A 138 -12.52 -2.15 6.63
CA ASP A 138 -13.75 -2.11 5.84
C ASP A 138 -13.44 -2.38 4.37
N ILE A 139 -12.40 -1.73 3.82
CA ILE A 139 -11.94 -1.96 2.45
C ILE A 139 -11.46 -3.40 2.26
N ARG A 140 -10.65 -3.93 3.19
CA ARG A 140 -10.19 -5.31 3.14
C ARG A 140 -11.35 -6.31 3.16
N SER A 141 -12.36 -6.07 3.98
CA SER A 141 -13.56 -6.91 4.04
C SER A 141 -14.33 -6.84 2.72
N ALA A 142 -14.53 -5.64 2.17
CA ALA A 142 -15.19 -5.46 0.88
C ALA A 142 -14.47 -6.20 -0.27
N VAL A 143 -13.13 -6.11 -0.35
CA VAL A 143 -12.33 -6.85 -1.33
C VAL A 143 -12.48 -8.36 -1.14
N ALA A 144 -12.44 -8.83 0.11
CA ALA A 144 -12.60 -10.23 0.43
C ALA A 144 -14.00 -10.76 0.03
N THR A 145 -15.05 -10.01 0.35
CA THR A 145 -16.44 -10.33 -0.03
C THR A 145 -16.61 -10.34 -1.54
N TYR A 146 -16.16 -9.29 -2.24
CA TYR A 146 -16.25 -9.22 -3.70
C TYR A 146 -15.56 -10.41 -4.38
N ASN A 147 -14.36 -10.77 -3.91
CA ASN A 147 -13.64 -11.93 -4.42
C ASN A 147 -14.38 -13.25 -4.18
N PHE A 148 -15.04 -13.40 -3.04
CA PHE A 148 -15.85 -14.57 -2.73
C PHE A 148 -17.11 -14.66 -3.59
N GLU A 149 -17.76 -13.53 -3.87
CA GLU A 149 -19.01 -13.50 -4.64
C GLU A 149 -18.79 -13.62 -6.15
N SER A 150 -17.66 -13.09 -6.66
CA SER A 150 -17.47 -12.87 -8.10
C SER A 150 -16.56 -13.90 -8.78
N ASN A 151 -15.71 -14.61 -8.03
CA ASN A 151 -14.68 -15.47 -8.61
C ASN A 151 -14.89 -16.94 -8.25
N ASP A 152 -14.26 -17.85 -8.99
CA ASP A 152 -14.24 -19.29 -8.69
C ASP A 152 -13.30 -19.64 -7.52
N SER A 153 -13.28 -20.92 -7.14
CA SER A 153 -12.48 -21.43 -6.01
C SER A 153 -10.97 -21.24 -6.19
N GLU A 154 -10.45 -21.34 -7.42
CA GLU A 154 -9.03 -21.21 -7.72
C GLU A 154 -8.58 -19.76 -7.53
N VAL A 155 -9.31 -18.82 -8.13
CA VAL A 155 -9.04 -17.39 -7.97
C VAL A 155 -9.23 -16.95 -6.52
N ARG A 156 -10.24 -17.48 -5.82
CA ARG A 156 -10.42 -17.24 -4.37
C ARG A 156 -9.20 -17.65 -3.56
N GLN A 157 -8.63 -18.81 -3.86
CA GLN A 157 -7.43 -19.33 -3.18
C GLN A 157 -6.20 -18.47 -3.49
N HIS A 158 -6.02 -18.02 -4.73
CA HIS A 158 -4.93 -17.12 -5.11
C HIS A 158 -5.01 -15.78 -4.36
N VAL A 159 -6.18 -15.13 -4.36
CA VAL A 159 -6.37 -13.85 -3.65
C VAL A 159 -6.21 -14.01 -2.14
N ALA A 160 -6.70 -15.09 -1.53
CA ALA A 160 -6.52 -15.34 -0.10
C ALA A 160 -5.04 -15.54 0.27
N THR A 161 -4.29 -16.25 -0.57
CA THR A 161 -2.85 -16.44 -0.44
C THR A 161 -2.13 -15.09 -0.53
N PHE A 162 -2.47 -14.29 -1.54
CA PHE A 162 -1.95 -12.94 -1.71
C PHE A 162 -2.24 -12.05 -0.50
N MET A 163 -3.45 -12.13 0.05
CA MET A 163 -3.88 -11.40 1.25
C MET A 163 -3.31 -11.95 2.57
N CYS A 164 -2.43 -12.96 2.53
CA CYS A 164 -1.92 -13.71 3.68
C CYS A 164 -3.05 -14.14 4.64
N ARG A 165 -4.09 -14.78 4.09
CA ARG A 165 -5.28 -15.27 4.79
C ARG A 165 -5.53 -16.75 4.44
N ASP A 166 -6.18 -17.44 5.36
CA ASP A 166 -6.71 -18.79 5.16
C ASP A 166 -8.11 -18.71 4.52
N VAL A 167 -8.35 -19.42 3.41
CA VAL A 167 -9.66 -19.44 2.72
C VAL A 167 -10.77 -19.96 3.65
N ARG A 168 -10.46 -20.89 4.57
CA ARG A 168 -11.42 -21.45 5.52
C ARG A 168 -11.96 -20.44 6.53
N THR A 169 -11.29 -19.28 6.68
CA THR A 169 -11.84 -18.16 7.47
C THR A 169 -12.90 -17.33 6.74
N GLN A 170 -13.11 -17.54 5.43
CA GLN A 170 -14.21 -16.92 4.68
C GLN A 170 -15.43 -17.83 4.60
N GLU A 171 -15.27 -19.14 4.48
CA GLU A 171 -16.39 -20.11 4.43
C GLU A 171 -17.16 -20.25 5.75
N ARG A 172 -16.66 -19.64 6.83
CA ARG A 172 -17.28 -19.69 8.17
C ARG A 172 -18.29 -18.56 8.42
N PHE A 173 -18.46 -17.64 7.49
CA PHE A 173 -19.37 -16.50 7.56
C PHE A 173 -20.13 -16.35 6.25
#